data_AF-A0AAW1YFL8-F1
#
_entry.id   AF-A0AAW1YFL8-F1
#
_cell.length_a   1.000
_cell.length_b   1.000
_cell.length_c   1.000
_cell.angle_alpha   90.00
_cell.angle_beta   90.00
_cell.angle_gamma   90.00
#
_symmetry.space_group_name_H-M   'P 1'
#
loop_
_entity.id
_entity.type
_entity.pdbx_description
1 polymer ?
#
loop_
_entity_poly.entity_id
_entity_poly.type
_entity_poly.pdbx_seq_one_letter_code
_entity_poly.pdbx_strand_id
1 'polypeptide(L)'
;MLSVDVTKVCLVAEGWCPVSASNQIQNALQRATFDSNSQVGAIFQVLHTKESPPTYFRTNKFTSAFQEIVDAYGIAKYQEANPGVYTIVTFPFLFAVMFGDWGHGICLLLATLYFIIREKTFSNQKLGDIVEMTFGGRYVIFMMALFSIYTGLIYNEFFSVPFELFGPSAYACRDPSCRDATTAGLSKVRDTYPFGVDPKWHGSRSELPFLNSLKMKMSILLGVAQMNLGIVLSYFNAKFFADKLNIWYQFVPQMIFLNSLFGYLSLLIL
;
A
#
# COMPACT_ATOMS: atom_id res chain seq x y z
N MET A 1 8.68 29.84 -18.33
CA MET A 1 8.60 31.31 -18.50
C MET A 1 8.57 31.60 -19.99
N LEU A 2 7.81 32.60 -20.43
CA LEU A 2 7.78 33.01 -21.84
C LEU A 2 8.83 34.12 -22.05
N SER A 3 9.80 33.88 -22.92
CA SER A 3 10.73 34.92 -23.36
C SER A 3 10.20 35.57 -24.63
N VAL A 4 10.19 36.90 -24.66
CA VAL A 4 9.77 37.67 -25.84
C VAL A 4 10.99 37.87 -26.72
N ASP A 5 10.94 37.37 -27.97
CA ASP A 5 11.94 37.72 -28.96
C ASP A 5 11.58 39.10 -29.55
N VAL A 6 12.30 40.11 -29.08
CA VAL A 6 12.12 41.52 -29.44
C VAL A 6 12.33 41.76 -30.94
N THR A 7 13.02 40.85 -31.65
CA THR A 7 13.34 41.02 -33.07
C THR A 7 12.28 40.47 -34.04
N LYS A 8 11.45 39.50 -33.60
CA LYS A 8 10.51 38.78 -34.47
C LYS A 8 9.05 38.87 -34.05
N VAL A 9 8.72 39.62 -33.00
CA VAL A 9 7.36 39.64 -32.39
C VAL A 9 6.88 38.20 -32.14
N CYS A 10 7.80 37.32 -31.71
CA CYS A 10 7.55 35.92 -31.43
C CYS A 10 7.76 35.65 -29.94
N LEU A 11 6.92 34.77 -29.37
CA LEU A 11 7.09 34.28 -28.00
C LEU A 11 7.80 32.92 -28.05
N VAL A 12 8.86 32.79 -27.26
CA VAL A 12 9.57 31.53 -27.06
C VAL A 12 9.17 30.98 -25.69
N ALA A 13 8.73 29.73 -25.67
CA ALA A 13 8.29 29.03 -24.47
C ALA A 13 9.12 27.76 -24.30
N GLU A 14 9.73 27.61 -23.13
CA GLU A 14 10.39 26.36 -22.73
C GLU A 14 9.57 25.72 -21.61
N GLY A 15 9.36 24.41 -21.72
CA GLY A 15 8.57 23.65 -20.77
C GLY A 15 8.74 22.15 -20.92
N TRP A 16 8.48 21.44 -19.82
CA TRP A 16 8.53 19.98 -19.78
C TRP A 16 7.24 19.39 -20.32
N CYS A 17 7.34 18.41 -21.22
CA CYS A 17 6.20 17.62 -21.67
C CYS A 17 6.54 16.12 -21.63
N PRO A 18 5.56 15.25 -21.31
CA PRO A 18 5.79 13.82 -21.38
C PRO A 18 5.98 13.41 -22.86
N VAL A 19 6.99 12.59 -23.13
CA VAL A 19 7.36 12.15 -24.49
C VAL A 19 6.17 11.56 -25.26
N SER A 20 5.26 10.87 -24.55
CA SER A 20 4.03 10.31 -25.11
C SER A 20 3.01 11.33 -25.63
N ALA A 21 3.03 12.56 -25.12
CA ALA A 21 2.09 13.62 -25.51
C ALA A 21 2.63 14.55 -26.61
N SER A 22 3.88 14.35 -27.05
CA SER A 22 4.52 15.16 -28.10
C SER A 22 3.66 15.28 -29.37
N ASN A 23 3.17 14.16 -29.89
CA ASN A 23 2.29 14.13 -31.07
C ASN A 23 0.96 14.88 -30.81
N GLN A 24 0.41 14.79 -29.60
CA GLN A 24 -0.85 15.48 -29.26
C GLN A 24 -0.64 17.00 -29.23
N ILE A 25 0.48 17.44 -28.67
CA ILE A 25 0.86 18.86 -28.62
C ILE A 25 1.08 19.40 -30.04
N GLN A 26 1.82 18.67 -30.88
CA GLN A 26 2.07 19.08 -32.27
C GLN A 26 0.77 19.21 -33.08
N ASN A 27 -0.15 18.25 -32.95
CA ASN A 27 -1.45 18.31 -33.59
C ASN A 27 -2.31 19.48 -33.08
N ALA A 28 -2.27 19.76 -31.77
CA ALA A 28 -2.99 20.91 -31.19
C ALA A 28 -2.44 22.24 -31.71
N LEU A 29 -1.11 22.37 -31.84
CA LEU A 29 -0.45 23.56 -32.41
C LEU A 29 -0.78 23.75 -33.89
N GLN A 30 -0.82 22.67 -34.67
CA GLN A 30 -1.24 22.72 -36.08
C GLN A 30 -2.69 23.15 -36.24
N ARG A 31 -3.60 22.62 -35.41
CA ARG A 31 -5.02 23.04 -35.40
C ARG A 31 -5.17 24.51 -35.03
N ALA A 32 -4.48 24.96 -33.98
CA ALA A 32 -4.51 26.37 -33.58
C ALA A 32 -3.98 27.31 -34.68
N THR A 33 -2.96 26.87 -35.44
CA THR A 33 -2.44 27.63 -36.60
C THR A 33 -3.49 27.73 -37.70
N PHE A 34 -4.17 26.63 -38.01
CA PHE A 34 -5.22 26.59 -39.02
C PHE A 34 -6.42 27.47 -38.62
N ASP A 35 -6.90 27.35 -37.38
CA ASP A 35 -8.06 28.10 -36.89
C ASP A 35 -7.79 29.62 -36.80
N SER A 36 -6.55 30.01 -36.55
CA SER A 36 -6.14 31.42 -36.47
C SER A 36 -5.85 32.05 -37.84
N ASN A 37 -5.88 31.30 -38.94
CA ASN A 37 -5.46 31.75 -40.28
C ASN A 37 -4.08 32.43 -40.30
N SER A 38 -3.19 32.04 -39.38
CA SER A 38 -1.84 32.59 -39.31
C SER A 38 -0.99 32.02 -40.45
N GLN A 39 -0.27 32.90 -41.16
CA GLN A 39 0.72 32.49 -42.16
C GLN A 39 1.97 31.87 -41.52
N VAL A 40 2.22 32.17 -40.24
CA VAL A 40 3.36 31.65 -39.47
C VAL A 40 2.88 30.47 -38.63
N GLY A 41 3.42 29.28 -38.92
CA GLY A 41 3.13 28.08 -38.16
C GLY A 41 3.82 28.07 -36.79
N ALA A 42 3.14 27.50 -35.80
CA ALA A 42 3.77 27.23 -34.50
C ALA A 42 4.90 26.20 -34.66
N ILE A 43 6.09 26.56 -34.16
CA ILE A 43 7.28 25.70 -34.22
C ILE A 43 7.39 24.93 -32.90
N PHE A 44 7.38 23.59 -33.00
CA PHE A 44 7.64 22.70 -31.87
C PHE A 44 9.01 22.04 -32.06
N GLN A 45 9.95 22.32 -31.17
CA GLN A 45 11.30 21.77 -31.21
C GLN A 45 11.65 21.06 -29.91
N VAL A 46 12.15 19.83 -30.02
CA VAL A 46 12.63 19.06 -28.87
C VAL A 46 14.04 19.50 -28.53
N LEU A 47 14.19 20.14 -27.37
CA LEU A 47 15.48 20.56 -26.83
C LEU A 47 16.07 19.46 -25.95
N HIS A 48 17.39 19.24 -26.08
CA HIS A 48 18.13 18.31 -25.22
C HIS A 48 18.84 19.13 -24.14
N THR A 49 18.44 18.93 -22.89
CA THR A 49 19.04 19.59 -21.72
C THR A 49 19.66 18.55 -20.79
N LYS A 50 20.59 19.00 -19.94
CA LYS A 50 21.18 18.20 -18.85
C LYS A 50 20.42 18.37 -17.53
N GLU A 51 19.43 19.26 -17.48
CA GLU A 51 18.59 19.45 -16.30
C GLU A 51 17.74 18.21 -16.02
N SER A 52 17.50 17.93 -14.73
CA SER A 52 16.67 16.82 -14.31
C SER A 52 15.19 17.10 -14.66
N PRO A 53 14.56 16.29 -15.51
CA PRO A 53 13.14 16.44 -15.82
C PRO A 53 12.26 16.15 -14.59
N PRO A 54 11.03 16.72 -14.54
CA PRO A 54 10.07 16.41 -13.50
C PRO A 54 9.57 14.96 -13.61
N THR A 55 9.23 14.37 -12.47
CA THR A 55 8.62 13.04 -12.39
C THR A 55 7.11 13.14 -12.60
N TYR A 56 6.55 12.27 -13.44
CA TYR A 56 5.13 12.21 -13.70
C TYR A 56 4.63 10.76 -13.63
N PHE A 57 3.74 10.50 -12.67
CA PHE A 57 3.06 9.21 -12.55
C PHE A 57 1.65 9.30 -13.12
N ARG A 58 1.31 8.37 -14.02
CA ARG A 58 -0.06 8.23 -14.52
C ARG A 58 -0.90 7.52 -13.48
N THR A 59 -1.64 8.28 -12.70
CA THR A 59 -2.58 7.73 -11.71
C THR A 59 -3.95 7.49 -12.34
N ASN A 60 -4.64 6.46 -11.84
CA ASN A 60 -6.06 6.27 -12.12
C ASN A 60 -6.86 6.64 -10.85
N LYS A 61 -8.19 6.54 -10.91
CA LYS A 61 -9.07 6.85 -9.78
C LYS A 61 -8.78 6.05 -8.50
N PHE A 62 -8.16 4.88 -8.63
CA PHE A 62 -7.83 3.99 -7.52
C PHE A 62 -6.44 4.28 -6.95
N THR A 63 -5.44 4.49 -7.81
CA THR A 63 -4.05 4.70 -7.40
C THR A 63 -3.74 6.14 -7.01
N SER A 64 -4.61 7.11 -7.33
CA SER A 64 -4.37 8.53 -7.01
C SER A 64 -4.19 8.75 -5.50
N ALA A 65 -5.09 8.20 -4.69
CA ALA A 65 -5.03 8.37 -3.24
C ALA A 65 -3.77 7.75 -2.62
N PHE A 66 -3.36 6.57 -3.11
CA PHE A 66 -2.10 5.95 -2.65
C PHE A 66 -0.88 6.75 -3.09
N GLN A 67 -0.91 7.33 -4.29
CA GLN A 67 0.17 8.16 -4.79
C GLN A 67 0.29 9.45 -3.99
N GLU A 68 -0.82 10.11 -3.66
CA GLU A 68 -0.85 11.31 -2.83
C GLU A 68 -0.24 11.06 -1.43
N ILE A 69 -0.53 9.91 -0.82
CA ILE A 69 0.08 9.50 0.46
C ILE A 69 1.60 9.37 0.34
N VAL A 70 2.09 8.81 -0.76
CA VAL A 70 3.53 8.65 -1.01
C VAL A 70 4.18 10.01 -1.31
N ASP A 71 3.58 10.81 -2.17
CA ASP A 71 4.11 12.11 -2.59
C ASP A 71 4.15 13.11 -1.43
N ALA A 72 3.28 12.94 -0.43
CA ALA A 72 3.30 13.72 0.81
C ALA A 72 4.59 13.53 1.63
N TYR A 73 5.26 12.37 1.52
CA TYR A 73 6.58 12.15 2.13
C TYR A 73 7.69 12.77 1.30
N GLY A 74 7.60 12.66 -0.03
CA GLY A 74 8.55 13.27 -0.95
C GLY A 74 8.34 12.80 -2.38
N ILE A 75 8.69 13.66 -3.33
CA ILE A 75 8.59 13.37 -4.76
C ILE A 75 9.79 12.51 -5.18
N ALA A 76 9.51 11.39 -5.84
CA ALA A 76 10.53 10.46 -6.34
C ALA A 76 11.40 11.11 -7.44
N LYS A 77 12.65 10.63 -7.56
CA LYS A 77 13.55 11.09 -8.63
C LYS A 77 13.06 10.61 -9.99
N TYR A 78 13.52 11.29 -11.04
CA TYR A 78 13.18 10.93 -12.40
C TYR A 78 13.60 9.48 -12.72
N GLN A 79 12.66 8.70 -13.24
CA GLN A 79 12.81 7.27 -13.55
C GLN A 79 13.15 6.36 -12.35
N GLU A 80 12.95 6.82 -11.13
CA GLU A 80 13.03 5.96 -9.95
C GLU A 80 11.81 5.03 -9.85
N ALA A 81 11.99 3.83 -9.31
CA ALA A 81 10.90 2.91 -9.04
C ALA A 81 9.87 3.55 -8.08
N ASN A 82 8.60 3.56 -8.48
CA ASN A 82 7.53 4.14 -7.69
C ASN A 82 7.17 3.22 -6.50
N PRO A 83 7.37 3.65 -5.25
CA PRO A 83 6.99 2.85 -4.08
C PRO A 83 5.46 2.73 -3.93
N GLY A 84 4.68 3.66 -4.50
CA GLY A 84 3.23 3.68 -4.43
C GLY A 84 2.57 2.39 -4.93
N VAL A 85 3.19 1.69 -5.87
CA VAL A 85 2.67 0.40 -6.38
C VAL A 85 2.61 -0.66 -5.28
N TYR A 86 3.64 -0.71 -4.41
CA TYR A 86 3.68 -1.64 -3.29
C TYR A 86 2.85 -1.14 -2.11
N THR A 87 2.80 0.17 -1.90
CA THR A 87 1.98 0.81 -0.86
C THR A 87 0.50 0.46 -1.01
N ILE A 88 -0.01 0.29 -2.24
CA ILE A 88 -1.41 -0.12 -2.50
C ILE A 88 -1.83 -1.36 -1.70
N VAL A 89 -0.92 -2.32 -1.52
CA VAL A 89 -1.20 -3.59 -0.81
C VAL A 89 -0.63 -3.56 0.60
N THR A 90 0.63 -3.17 0.73
CA THR A 90 1.35 -3.26 2.01
C THR A 90 0.80 -2.32 3.06
N PHE A 91 0.39 -1.11 2.69
CA PHE A 91 -0.16 -0.15 3.67
C PHE A 91 -1.49 -0.63 4.25
N PRO A 92 -2.51 -1.00 3.43
CA PRO A 92 -3.75 -1.56 3.97
C PRO A 92 -3.57 -2.88 4.74
N PHE A 93 -2.63 -3.73 4.31
CA PHE A 93 -2.34 -4.99 5.00
C PHE A 93 -1.72 -4.77 6.38
N LEU A 94 -0.72 -3.88 6.51
CA LEU A 94 -0.11 -3.56 7.80
C LEU A 94 -1.12 -2.88 8.74
N PHE A 95 -1.99 -2.01 8.21
CA PHE A 95 -3.11 -1.47 8.96
C PHE A 95 -4.01 -2.60 9.50
N ALA A 96 -4.37 -3.58 8.66
CA ALA A 96 -5.22 -4.69 9.04
C ALA A 96 -4.63 -5.61 10.12
N VAL A 97 -3.30 -5.77 10.14
CA VAL A 97 -2.62 -6.52 11.21
C VAL A 97 -2.78 -5.83 12.57
N MET A 98 -2.82 -4.49 12.58
CA MET A 98 -3.06 -3.67 13.78
C MET A 98 -4.56 -3.58 14.14
N PHE A 99 -5.43 -3.50 13.13
CA PHE A 99 -6.88 -3.37 13.26
C PHE A 99 -7.60 -4.69 12.91
N GLY A 100 -7.12 -5.79 13.50
CA GLY A 100 -7.56 -7.15 13.15
C GLY A 100 -8.87 -7.57 13.80
N ASP A 101 -9.98 -6.90 13.47
CA ASP A 101 -11.33 -7.29 13.89
C ASP A 101 -12.25 -7.26 12.68
N TRP A 102 -12.88 -8.40 12.36
CA TRP A 102 -13.70 -8.49 11.16
C TRP A 102 -15.10 -7.86 11.32
N GLY A 103 -15.60 -7.68 12.54
CA GLY A 103 -16.82 -6.92 12.81
C GLY A 103 -16.63 -5.42 12.57
N HIS A 104 -15.56 -4.84 13.14
CA HIS A 104 -15.20 -3.45 12.85
C HIS A 104 -14.81 -3.26 11.38
N GLY A 105 -14.13 -4.23 10.77
CA GLY A 105 -13.82 -4.25 9.35
C GLY A 105 -15.08 -4.18 8.47
N ILE A 106 -16.15 -4.92 8.81
CA ILE A 106 -17.45 -4.83 8.11
C ILE A 106 -18.06 -3.43 8.25
N CYS A 107 -18.02 -2.81 9.43
CA CYS A 107 -18.51 -1.44 9.61
C CYS A 107 -17.77 -0.44 8.71
N LEU A 108 -16.43 -0.53 8.64
CA LEU A 108 -15.61 0.29 7.74
C LEU A 108 -15.92 0.01 6.26
N LEU A 109 -16.14 -1.26 5.90
CA LEU A 109 -16.51 -1.67 4.55
C LEU A 109 -17.83 -1.05 4.13
N LEU A 110 -18.86 -1.11 4.99
CA LEU A 110 -20.18 -0.53 4.72
C LEU A 110 -20.12 1.00 4.58
N ALA A 111 -19.40 1.67 5.50
CA ALA A 111 -19.21 3.13 5.43
C ALA A 111 -18.51 3.54 4.12
N THR A 112 -17.49 2.80 3.71
CA THR A 112 -16.74 3.11 2.48
C THR A 112 -17.52 2.77 1.22
N LEU A 113 -18.26 1.66 1.23
CA LEU A 113 -19.12 1.26 0.12
C LEU A 113 -20.19 2.33 -0.15
N TYR A 114 -20.73 2.96 0.90
CA TYR A 114 -21.63 4.11 0.76
C TYR A 114 -21.00 5.28 -0.02
N PHE A 115 -19.73 5.62 0.28
CA PHE A 115 -19.00 6.67 -0.46
C PHE A 115 -18.71 6.27 -1.91
N ILE A 116 -18.40 5.00 -2.18
CA ILE A 116 -18.13 4.50 -3.53
C ILE A 116 -19.41 4.50 -4.39
N ILE A 117 -20.55 4.06 -3.84
CA ILE A 117 -21.82 4.03 -4.57
C ILE A 117 -22.28 5.45 -4.95
N ARG A 118 -22.06 6.43 -4.06
CA ARG A 118 -22.46 7.83 -4.26
C ARG A 118 -21.37 8.72 -4.86
N GLU A 119 -20.35 8.13 -5.49
CA GLU A 119 -19.18 8.85 -6.05
C GLU A 119 -19.58 10.02 -6.95
N LYS A 120 -20.56 9.84 -7.85
CA LYS A 120 -21.01 10.90 -8.79
C LYS A 120 -21.66 12.10 -8.09
N THR A 121 -22.41 11.84 -7.02
CA THR A 121 -23.12 12.89 -6.29
C THR A 121 -22.14 13.71 -5.45
N PHE A 122 -21.22 13.04 -4.77
CA PHE A 122 -20.21 13.69 -3.93
C PHE A 122 -19.14 14.41 -4.74
N SER A 123 -18.81 13.95 -5.95
CA SER A 123 -17.86 14.65 -6.83
C SER A 123 -18.35 16.01 -7.33
N ASN A 124 -19.67 16.27 -7.33
CA ASN A 124 -20.26 17.52 -7.79
C ASN A 124 -20.56 18.51 -6.65
N GLN A 125 -20.32 18.12 -5.40
CA GLN A 125 -20.62 18.93 -4.22
C GLN A 125 -19.33 19.38 -3.55
N LYS A 126 -19.31 20.61 -3.02
CA LYS A 126 -18.23 21.04 -2.12
C LYS A 126 -18.45 20.36 -0.78
N LEU A 127 -17.59 19.39 -0.48
CA LEU A 127 -17.54 18.70 0.81
C LEU A 127 -16.77 19.58 1.81
N GLY A 128 -16.98 19.37 3.11
CA GLY A 128 -16.10 19.96 4.12
C GLY A 128 -14.77 19.23 4.20
N ASP A 129 -13.72 19.88 4.68
CA ASP A 129 -12.32 19.41 4.64
C ASP A 129 -12.13 17.94 5.08
N ILE A 130 -12.77 17.53 6.18
CA ILE A 130 -12.68 16.16 6.72
C ILE A 130 -13.35 15.13 5.78
N VAL A 131 -14.51 15.49 5.23
CA VAL A 131 -15.27 14.61 4.34
C VAL A 131 -14.60 14.53 2.98
N GLU A 132 -13.98 15.62 2.51
CA GLU A 132 -13.19 15.65 1.29
C GLU A 132 -11.96 14.74 1.40
N MET A 133 -11.21 14.82 2.51
CA MET A 133 -10.09 13.92 2.77
C MET A 133 -10.52 12.45 2.80
N THR A 134 -11.63 12.16 3.48
CA THR A 134 -12.19 10.79 3.56
C THR A 134 -12.65 10.30 2.18
N PHE A 135 -13.27 11.18 1.39
CA PHE A 135 -13.72 10.87 0.03
C PHE A 135 -12.55 10.63 -0.93
N GLY A 136 -11.48 11.43 -0.85
CA GLY A 136 -10.23 11.22 -1.58
C GLY A 136 -9.62 9.85 -1.25
N GLY A 137 -9.57 9.51 0.04
CA GLY A 137 -9.06 8.24 0.55
C GLY A 137 -10.00 7.02 0.42
N ARG A 138 -11.17 7.12 -0.24
CA ARG A 138 -12.19 6.04 -0.24
C ARG A 138 -11.67 4.67 -0.67
N TYR A 139 -10.81 4.61 -1.69
CA TYR A 139 -10.25 3.33 -2.14
C TYR A 139 -9.19 2.78 -1.18
N VAL A 140 -8.51 3.64 -0.42
CA VAL A 140 -7.58 3.24 0.65
C VAL A 140 -8.36 2.61 1.80
N ILE A 141 -9.42 3.28 2.27
CA ILE A 141 -10.29 2.77 3.36
C ILE A 141 -10.96 1.45 2.94
N PHE A 142 -11.35 1.33 1.67
CA PHE A 142 -11.93 0.11 1.14
C PHE A 142 -10.97 -1.07 1.24
N MET A 143 -9.72 -0.89 0.82
CA MET A 143 -8.69 -1.92 0.92
C MET A 143 -8.36 -2.24 2.39
N MET A 144 -8.28 -1.22 3.25
CA MET A 144 -8.07 -1.39 4.70
C MET A 144 -9.17 -2.24 5.34
N ALA A 145 -10.43 -1.99 4.98
CA ALA A 145 -11.57 -2.77 5.47
C ALA A 145 -11.52 -4.23 5.00
N LEU A 146 -11.19 -4.48 3.72
CA LEU A 146 -11.09 -5.83 3.18
C LEU A 146 -9.98 -6.64 3.89
N PHE A 147 -8.79 -6.06 4.04
CA PHE A 147 -7.72 -6.74 4.75
C PHE A 147 -8.02 -6.89 6.25
N SER A 148 -8.68 -5.94 6.89
CA SER A 148 -9.10 -6.03 8.31
C SER A 148 -10.09 -7.17 8.54
N ILE A 149 -11.01 -7.40 7.60
CA ILE A 149 -11.90 -8.58 7.64
C ILE A 149 -11.07 -9.86 7.52
N TYR A 150 -10.12 -9.92 6.59
CA TYR A 150 -9.24 -11.08 6.41
C TYR A 150 -8.40 -11.38 7.66
N THR A 151 -7.72 -10.39 8.24
CA THR A 151 -6.90 -10.57 9.45
C THR A 151 -7.76 -10.83 10.68
N GLY A 152 -8.94 -10.20 10.78
CA GLY A 152 -9.90 -10.46 11.86
C GLY A 152 -10.44 -11.90 11.83
N LEU A 153 -10.64 -12.49 10.66
CA LEU A 153 -10.98 -13.92 10.53
C LEU A 153 -9.80 -14.83 10.93
N ILE A 154 -8.54 -14.42 10.68
CA ILE A 154 -7.35 -15.16 11.14
C ILE A 154 -7.23 -15.09 12.66
N TYR A 155 -7.44 -13.92 13.27
CA TYR A 155 -7.43 -13.79 14.73
C TYR A 155 -8.67 -14.42 15.39
N ASN A 156 -9.74 -14.63 14.61
CA ASN A 156 -11.03 -15.12 15.07
C ASN A 156 -11.65 -14.21 16.14
N GLU A 157 -11.60 -12.89 15.90
CA GLU A 157 -12.14 -11.86 16.79
C GLU A 157 -13.26 -11.08 16.09
N PHE A 158 -14.49 -11.16 16.60
CA PHE A 158 -15.64 -10.36 16.17
C PHE A 158 -16.17 -9.56 17.36
N PHE A 159 -15.92 -8.25 17.40
CA PHE A 159 -16.31 -7.42 18.57
C PHE A 159 -15.87 -8.05 19.92
N SER A 160 -14.64 -8.60 19.97
CA SER A 160 -14.10 -9.33 21.13
C SER A 160 -14.86 -10.62 21.51
N VAL A 161 -15.50 -11.29 20.53
CA VAL A 161 -16.15 -12.59 20.70
C VAL A 161 -15.62 -13.58 19.65
N PRO A 162 -15.25 -14.82 20.03
CA PRO A 162 -14.75 -15.83 19.11
C PRO A 162 -15.89 -16.62 18.44
N PHE A 163 -15.64 -17.15 17.24
CA PHE A 163 -16.61 -17.96 16.49
C PHE A 163 -16.04 -19.32 16.06
N GLU A 164 -16.83 -20.38 16.20
CA GLU A 164 -16.48 -21.74 15.74
C GLU A 164 -16.86 -21.93 14.24
N LEU A 165 -16.37 -21.03 13.36
CA LEU A 165 -16.76 -20.96 11.94
C LEU A 165 -16.23 -22.11 11.07
N PHE A 166 -15.00 -22.58 11.32
CA PHE A 166 -14.27 -23.46 10.39
C PHE A 166 -14.17 -24.91 10.87
N GLY A 167 -14.82 -25.24 11.99
CA GLY A 167 -14.85 -26.60 12.52
C GLY A 167 -14.89 -26.63 14.04
N PRO A 168 -14.89 -27.82 14.64
CA PRO A 168 -14.84 -27.95 16.07
C PRO A 168 -13.41 -27.69 16.59
N SER A 169 -13.29 -27.07 17.76
CA SER A 169 -12.00 -26.77 18.40
C SER A 169 -11.10 -28.00 18.59
N ALA A 170 -9.78 -27.77 18.53
CA ALA A 170 -8.75 -28.77 18.79
C ALA A 170 -8.71 -29.21 20.26
N TYR A 171 -9.17 -28.32 21.14
CA TYR A 171 -9.17 -28.48 22.58
C TYR A 171 -10.54 -28.94 23.10
N ALA A 172 -10.54 -29.95 23.96
CA ALA A 172 -11.73 -30.47 24.62
C ALA A 172 -11.43 -30.87 26.07
N CYS A 173 -12.47 -30.94 26.90
CA CYS A 173 -12.37 -31.47 28.25
C CYS A 173 -12.07 -32.98 28.21
N ARG A 174 -11.25 -33.44 29.16
CA ARG A 174 -10.94 -34.86 29.33
C ARG A 174 -12.14 -35.66 29.82
N ASP A 175 -12.94 -35.06 30.72
CA ASP A 175 -14.18 -35.62 31.25
C ASP A 175 -15.42 -34.86 30.78
N PRO A 176 -16.57 -35.54 30.59
CA PRO A 176 -17.83 -34.92 30.17
C PRO A 176 -18.40 -33.94 31.20
N SER A 177 -17.94 -34.01 32.46
CA SER A 177 -18.32 -33.07 33.52
C SER A 177 -17.48 -31.79 33.56
N CYS A 178 -16.42 -31.68 32.72
CA CYS A 178 -15.49 -30.54 32.64
C CYS A 178 -14.98 -29.98 34.00
N ARG A 179 -15.03 -30.76 35.09
CA ARG A 179 -14.63 -30.29 36.42
C ARG A 179 -13.15 -29.91 36.51
N ASP A 180 -12.31 -30.58 35.73
CA ASP A 180 -10.86 -30.36 35.71
C ASP A 180 -10.41 -29.23 34.77
N ALA A 181 -11.33 -28.60 34.03
CA ALA A 181 -10.98 -27.52 33.10
C ALA A 181 -10.35 -26.31 33.81
N THR A 182 -10.75 -26.04 35.06
CA THR A 182 -10.21 -24.95 35.90
C THR A 182 -8.88 -25.30 36.58
N THR A 183 -8.57 -26.58 36.80
CA THR A 183 -7.37 -27.03 37.54
C THR A 183 -6.26 -27.58 36.64
N ALA A 184 -6.59 -28.45 35.68
CA ALA A 184 -5.64 -29.11 34.78
C ALA A 184 -5.60 -28.49 33.37
N GLY A 185 -6.61 -27.70 32.99
CA GLY A 185 -6.72 -27.08 31.67
C GLY A 185 -7.31 -28.00 30.60
N LEU A 186 -7.50 -27.46 29.39
CA LEU A 186 -8.03 -28.22 28.25
C LEU A 186 -6.93 -29.05 27.59
N SER A 187 -7.23 -30.31 27.27
CA SER A 187 -6.33 -31.19 26.51
C SER A 187 -6.56 -31.05 25.00
N LYS A 188 -5.49 -31.12 24.21
CA LYS A 188 -5.58 -31.23 22.75
C LYS A 188 -6.05 -32.63 22.38
N VAL A 189 -7.27 -32.74 21.84
CA VAL A 189 -7.91 -34.03 21.50
C VAL A 189 -8.05 -34.19 19.98
N ARG A 190 -8.16 -33.08 19.24
CA ARG A 190 -8.30 -33.10 17.78
C ARG A 190 -7.10 -32.43 17.10
N ASP A 191 -7.09 -32.53 15.78
CA ASP A 191 -6.12 -31.84 14.93
C ASP A 191 -6.24 -30.31 15.05
N THR A 192 -5.21 -29.61 14.61
CA THR A 192 -5.13 -28.15 14.67
C THR A 192 -6.29 -27.50 13.91
N TYR A 193 -6.82 -26.41 14.47
CA TYR A 193 -7.91 -25.65 13.85
C TYR A 193 -7.53 -25.23 12.42
N PRO A 194 -8.39 -25.46 11.42
CA PRO A 194 -7.99 -25.39 10.02
C PRO A 194 -7.72 -23.96 9.52
N PHE A 195 -8.31 -22.94 10.13
CA PHE A 195 -8.11 -21.54 9.72
C PHE A 195 -8.18 -20.58 10.90
N GLY A 196 -7.10 -19.84 11.15
CA GLY A 196 -7.03 -18.86 12.23
C GLY A 196 -6.74 -19.45 13.61
N VAL A 197 -6.97 -18.65 14.65
CA VAL A 197 -6.76 -19.05 16.04
C VAL A 197 -7.96 -19.84 16.57
N ASP A 198 -7.69 -20.89 17.35
CA ASP A 198 -8.74 -21.73 17.94
C ASP A 198 -9.62 -20.91 18.91
N PRO A 199 -10.96 -20.95 18.75
CA PRO A 199 -11.93 -20.24 19.60
C PRO A 199 -11.76 -20.46 21.10
N LYS A 200 -11.31 -21.67 21.52
CA LYS A 200 -11.20 -22.04 22.94
C LYS A 200 -10.07 -21.33 23.69
N TRP A 201 -9.16 -20.65 22.98
CA TRP A 201 -8.16 -19.81 23.64
C TRP A 201 -8.78 -18.57 24.29
N HIS A 202 -9.89 -18.08 23.74
CA HIS A 202 -10.56 -16.89 24.24
C HIS A 202 -11.19 -17.16 25.61
N GLY A 203 -10.91 -16.31 26.60
CA GLY A 203 -11.37 -16.47 27.98
C GLY A 203 -10.53 -17.48 28.79
N SER A 204 -9.47 -18.05 28.22
CA SER A 204 -8.54 -18.91 28.97
C SER A 204 -7.54 -18.07 29.79
N ARG A 205 -7.08 -18.59 30.92
CA ARG A 205 -6.04 -17.90 31.73
C ARG A 205 -4.73 -17.68 30.96
N SER A 206 -4.45 -18.54 29.98
CA SER A 206 -3.25 -18.53 29.13
C SER A 206 -3.44 -17.81 27.79
N GLU A 207 -4.57 -17.14 27.58
CA GLU A 207 -4.87 -16.40 26.34
C GLU A 207 -3.82 -15.34 26.05
N LEU A 208 -3.59 -14.42 26.99
CA LEU A 208 -2.67 -13.28 26.81
C LEU A 208 -1.22 -13.74 26.56
N PRO A 209 -0.64 -14.67 27.34
CA PRO A 209 0.70 -15.19 27.03
C PRO A 209 0.81 -15.82 25.65
N PHE A 210 -0.20 -16.57 25.22
CA PHE A 210 -0.20 -17.24 23.91
C PHE A 210 -0.32 -16.23 22.75
N LEU A 211 -1.34 -15.37 22.78
CA LEU A 211 -1.60 -14.38 21.74
C LEU A 211 -0.47 -13.35 21.65
N ASN A 212 0.13 -12.94 22.78
CA ASN A 212 1.27 -12.02 22.77
C ASN A 212 2.50 -12.66 22.11
N SER A 213 2.77 -13.94 22.41
CA SER A 213 3.87 -14.66 21.78
C SER A 213 3.65 -14.80 20.26
N LEU A 214 2.43 -15.13 19.85
CA LEU A 214 2.03 -15.24 18.44
C LEU A 214 2.19 -13.90 17.71
N LYS A 215 1.56 -12.83 18.23
CA LYS A 215 1.55 -11.50 17.61
C LYS A 215 2.96 -10.90 17.54
N MET A 216 3.81 -11.12 18.55
CA MET A 216 5.21 -10.67 18.53
C MET A 216 6.04 -11.42 17.48
N LYS A 217 5.91 -12.75 17.40
CA LYS A 217 6.63 -13.54 16.38
C LYS A 217 6.19 -13.15 14.97
N MET A 218 4.89 -12.99 14.76
CA MET A 218 4.33 -12.56 13.48
C MET A 218 4.79 -11.16 13.08
N SER A 219 4.84 -10.20 14.01
CA SER A 219 5.29 -8.84 13.70
C SER A 219 6.76 -8.79 13.29
N ILE A 220 7.62 -9.60 13.91
CA ILE A 220 9.03 -9.74 13.50
C ILE A 220 9.12 -10.29 12.06
N LEU A 221 8.41 -11.37 11.75
CA LEU A 221 8.44 -11.97 10.41
C LEU A 221 7.94 -10.99 9.33
N LEU A 222 6.83 -10.30 9.58
CA LEU A 222 6.29 -9.30 8.66
C LEU A 222 7.22 -8.10 8.49
N GLY A 223 7.83 -7.62 9.59
CA GLY A 223 8.79 -6.51 9.55
C GLY A 223 10.04 -6.84 8.74
N VAL A 224 10.62 -8.02 8.94
CA VAL A 224 11.80 -8.47 8.19
C VAL A 224 11.47 -8.67 6.70
N ALA A 225 10.29 -9.19 6.37
CA ALA A 225 9.83 -9.31 4.98
C ALA A 225 9.66 -7.93 4.31
N GLN A 226 9.01 -6.97 4.98
CA GLN A 226 8.80 -5.61 4.47
C GLN A 226 10.13 -4.87 4.25
N MET A 227 11.08 -5.00 5.18
CA MET A 227 12.41 -4.40 5.03
C MET A 227 13.20 -5.01 3.86
N ASN A 228 13.16 -6.34 3.70
CA ASN A 228 13.79 -7.01 2.56
C ASN A 228 13.20 -6.53 1.22
N LEU A 229 11.88 -6.34 1.15
CA LEU A 229 11.23 -5.77 -0.04
C LEU A 229 11.81 -4.40 -0.41
N GLY A 230 12.01 -3.51 0.58
CA GLY A 230 12.64 -2.21 0.36
C GLY A 230 14.06 -2.29 -0.21
N ILE A 231 14.90 -3.19 0.32
CA ILE A 231 16.28 -3.38 -0.17
C ILE A 231 16.28 -3.96 -1.59
N VAL A 232 15.35 -4.86 -1.92
CA VAL A 232 15.20 -5.41 -3.26
C VAL A 232 14.82 -4.33 -4.28
N LEU A 233 13.99 -3.35 -3.90
CA LEU A 233 13.69 -2.19 -4.75
C LEU A 233 14.92 -1.33 -5.03
N SER A 234 15.78 -1.14 -4.02
CA SER A 234 17.06 -0.44 -4.21
C SER A 234 17.95 -1.14 -5.24
N TYR A 235 17.98 -2.47 -5.26
CA TYR A 235 18.70 -3.23 -6.29
C TYR A 235 18.14 -3.00 -7.70
N PHE A 236 16.82 -3.03 -7.86
CA PHE A 236 16.21 -2.77 -9.17
C PHE A 236 16.50 -1.35 -9.68
N ASN A 237 16.50 -0.35 -8.79
CA ASN A 237 16.91 1.01 -9.12
C ASN A 237 18.39 1.06 -9.55
N ALA A 238 19.30 0.49 -8.76
CA ALA A 238 20.73 0.49 -9.08
C ALA A 238 21.03 -0.23 -10.41
N LYS A 239 20.30 -1.32 -10.69
CA LYS A 239 20.39 -2.05 -11.96
C LYS A 239 19.87 -1.23 -13.14
N PHE A 240 18.77 -0.49 -12.96
CA PHE A 240 18.19 0.37 -14.00
C PHE A 240 19.13 1.53 -14.37
N PHE A 241 19.73 2.19 -13.38
CA PHE A 241 20.71 3.26 -13.60
C PHE A 241 22.13 2.77 -13.94
N ALA A 242 22.33 1.45 -14.07
CA ALA A 242 23.62 0.81 -14.35
C ALA A 242 24.76 1.17 -13.36
N ASP A 243 24.40 1.52 -12.12
CA ASP A 243 25.36 1.89 -11.08
C ASP A 243 25.88 0.65 -10.35
N LYS A 244 26.97 0.09 -10.89
CA LYS A 244 27.64 -1.10 -10.32
C LYS A 244 28.22 -0.83 -8.93
N LEU A 245 28.54 0.42 -8.59
CA LEU A 245 29.12 0.75 -7.28
C LEU A 245 28.08 0.56 -6.18
N ASN A 246 26.86 1.06 -6.39
CA ASN A 246 25.77 0.89 -5.42
C ASN A 246 25.40 -0.59 -5.24
N ILE A 247 25.45 -1.39 -6.32
CA ILE A 247 25.15 -2.83 -6.21
C ILE A 247 26.18 -3.53 -5.30
N TRP A 248 27.48 -3.35 -5.56
CA TRP A 248 28.52 -4.07 -4.83
C TRP A 248 28.79 -3.54 -3.43
N TYR A 249 28.73 -2.23 -3.22
CA TYR A 249 29.13 -1.61 -1.96
C TYR A 249 27.97 -1.21 -1.05
N GLN A 250 26.75 -1.10 -1.57
CA GLN A 250 25.57 -0.76 -0.77
C GLN A 250 24.61 -1.95 -0.66
N PHE A 251 24.10 -2.47 -1.78
CA PHE A 251 23.09 -3.53 -1.76
C PHE A 251 23.62 -4.86 -1.19
N VAL A 252 24.74 -5.37 -1.68
CA VAL A 252 25.28 -6.67 -1.23
C VAL A 252 25.59 -6.68 0.26
N PRO A 253 26.32 -5.69 0.84
CA PRO A 253 26.58 -5.66 2.28
C PRO A 253 25.29 -5.50 3.11
N GLN A 254 24.35 -4.65 2.68
CA GLN A 254 23.07 -4.47 3.38
C GLN A 254 22.25 -5.75 3.43
N MET A 255 22.17 -6.48 2.31
CA MET A 255 21.42 -7.73 2.21
C MET A 255 22.05 -8.81 3.12
N ILE A 256 23.37 -8.98 3.06
CA ILE A 256 24.10 -9.96 3.90
C ILE A 256 23.93 -9.62 5.38
N PHE A 257 24.10 -8.35 5.77
CA PHE A 257 23.99 -7.93 7.16
C PHE A 257 22.57 -8.14 7.71
N LEU A 258 21.55 -7.70 6.97
CA LEU A 258 20.16 -7.86 7.42
C LEU A 258 19.76 -9.33 7.53
N ASN A 259 20.08 -10.16 6.54
CA ASN A 259 19.65 -11.56 6.53
C ASN A 259 20.48 -12.47 7.46
N SER A 260 21.76 -12.14 7.70
CA SER A 260 22.57 -12.90 8.67
C SER A 260 22.09 -12.73 10.11
N LEU A 261 21.60 -11.54 10.48
CA LEU A 261 21.09 -11.27 11.82
C LEU A 261 19.58 -11.55 11.94
N PHE A 262 18.77 -10.78 11.21
CA PHE A 262 17.31 -10.81 11.34
C PHE A 262 16.66 -11.91 10.49
N GLY A 263 17.28 -12.27 9.37
CA GLY A 263 16.86 -13.43 8.58
C GLY A 263 17.08 -14.73 9.34
N TYR A 264 18.23 -14.88 10.01
CA TYR A 264 18.48 -16.03 10.88
C TYR A 264 17.51 -16.10 12.06
N LEU A 265 17.22 -14.97 12.73
CA LEU A 265 16.18 -14.91 13.77
C LEU A 265 14.81 -15.37 13.24
N SER A 266 14.44 -14.93 12.04
CA SER A 266 13.18 -15.33 11.39
C SER A 266 13.13 -16.84 11.13
N LEU A 267 14.24 -17.45 10.71
CA LEU A 267 14.35 -18.89 10.52
C LEU A 267 14.25 -19.70 11.82
N LEU A 268 14.69 -19.14 12.95
CA LEU A 268 14.53 -19.78 14.27
C LEU A 268 13.10 -19.68 14.82
N ILE A 269 12.31 -18.73 14.34
CA ILE A 269 10.92 -18.52 14.75
C ILE A 269 9.97 -19.50 14.01
N LEU A 270 10.26 -19.76 12.73
CA LEU A 270 9.52 -20.69 11.87
C LEU A 270 9.74 -22.15 12.29
#